data_AF-A0A954FHV2-F1
#
_entry.id   AF-A0A954FHV2-F1
#
_cell.length_a   1.000
_cell.length_b   1.000
_cell.length_c   1.000
_cell.angle_alpha   90.00
_cell.angle_beta   90.00
_cell.angle_gamma   90.00
#
_symmetry.space_group_name_H-M   'P 1'
#
loop_
_entity.id
_entity.type
_entity.pdbx_description
1 polymer ?
#
loop_
_entity_poly.entity_id
_entity_poly.type
_entity_poly.pdbx_seq_one_letter_code
_entity_poly.pdbx_strand_id
1 'polypeptide(L)' 'MTDSCAIGVLALQGAFAEHVKMLQALGDTKGVTAREVRKPAQLADLDGLILPGGESTTM' A
#
# COMPACT_ATOMS: atom_id res chain seq x y z
N MET A 1 12.20 12.51 -16.03
CA MET A 1 12.12 11.81 -14.73
C MET A 1 10.71 11.29 -14.64
N THR A 2 10.50 9.98 -14.78
CA THR A 2 9.21 9.40 -14.44
C THR A 2 9.18 9.34 -12.92
N ASP A 3 8.56 10.33 -12.28
CA ASP A 3 8.40 10.34 -10.83
C ASP A 3 7.72 9.03 -10.43
N SER A 4 8.48 8.20 -9.71
CA SER A 4 8.06 6.86 -9.31
C SER A 4 7.29 7.02 -8.00
N CYS A 5 5.99 6.74 -7.99
CA CYS A 5 5.16 6.97 -6.81
C CYS A 5 5.21 5.75 -5.88
N ALA A 6 5.81 5.90 -4.70
CA ALA A 6 5.92 4.86 -3.68
C ALA A 6 4.72 4.91 -2.72
N ILE A 7 3.83 3.93 -2.83
CA ILE A 7 2.64 3.80 -1.98
C ILE A 7 2.81 2.65 -1.00
N GLY A 8 2.72 2.95 0.30
CA GLY A 8 2.67 1.94 1.35
C GLY A 8 1.26 1.40 1.55
N VAL A 9 1.14 0.11 1.90
CA VAL A 9 -0.10 -0.50 2.37
C VAL A 9 0.15 -1.08 3.76
N LEU A 10 -0.62 -0.63 4.75
CA LEU A 10 -0.48 -1.14 6.11
C LEU A 10 -0.89 -2.62 6.17
N ALA A 11 0.06 -3.50 6.48
CA ALA A 11 -0.10 -4.95 6.52
C ALA A 11 -0.09 -5.48 7.97
N LEU A 12 -0.72 -4.73 8.87
CA LEU A 12 -0.90 -5.12 10.28
C LEU A 12 -2.20 -5.90 10.54
N GLN A 13 -3.17 -5.79 9.62
CA GLN A 13 -4.51 -6.37 9.72
C GLN A 13 -4.84 -7.11 8.41
N GLY A 14 -5.96 -7.82 8.33
CA GLY A 14 -6.42 -8.46 7.09
C GLY A 14 -6.74 -7.45 5.97
N ALA A 15 -7.09 -7.95 4.77
CA ALA A 15 -7.54 -7.16 3.61
C ALA A 15 -6.52 -6.21 2.91
N PHE A 16 -5.22 -6.33 3.20
CA PHE A 16 -4.18 -5.59 2.46
C PHE A 16 -3.84 -6.18 1.08
N ALA A 17 -4.03 -7.48 0.86
CA ALA A 17 -3.56 -8.19 -0.33
C ALA A 17 -4.17 -7.65 -1.64
N GLU A 18 -5.46 -7.36 -1.66
CA GLU A 18 -6.14 -6.78 -2.84
C GLU A 18 -5.61 -5.39 -3.18
N HIS A 19 -5.31 -4.57 -2.16
CA HIS A 19 -4.73 -3.24 -2.35
C HIS A 19 -3.33 -3.33 -2.97
N VAL A 20 -2.49 -4.25 -2.48
CA VAL A 20 -1.14 -4.48 -3.04
C VAL A 20 -1.24 -4.95 -4.50
N LYS A 21 -2.14 -5.88 -4.80
CA LYS A 21 -2.36 -6.40 -6.16
C LYS A 21 -2.84 -5.30 -7.13
N MET A 22 -3.74 -4.43 -6.69
CA MET A 22 -4.19 -3.28 -7.49
C MET A 22 -3.05 -2.29 -7.75
N LEU A 23 -2.23 -1.96 -6.74
CA LEU A 23 -1.09 -1.07 -6.91
C LEU A 23 -0.02 -1.67 -7.84
N GLN A 24 0.22 -2.97 -7.76
CA GLN A 24 1.14 -3.67 -8.68
C GLN A 24 0.66 -3.57 -10.13
N ALA A 25 -0.64 -3.79 -10.39
CA ALA A 25 -1.21 -3.63 -11.72
C ALA A 25 -1.11 -2.18 -12.25
N LEU A 26 -1.17 -1.19 -11.36
CA LEU A 26 -0.91 0.20 -11.71
C LEU A 26 0.59 0.49 -11.93
N GLY A 27 1.48 -0.27 -11.31
CA GLY A 27 2.93 -0.17 -11.52
C GLY A 27 3.33 -0.35 -12.97
N ASP A 28 2.70 -1.31 -13.65
CA ASP A 28 2.97 -1.62 -15.07
C ASP A 28 2.57 -0.49 -16.03
N THR A 29 1.69 0.43 -15.61
CA THR A 29 1.11 1.47 -16.49
C THR A 29 1.36 2.91 -16.03
N LYS A 30 1.62 3.13 -14.74
CA LYS A 30 1.68 4.47 -14.11
C LYS A 30 2.90 4.69 -13.22
N GLY A 31 3.86 3.77 -13.17
CA GLY A 31 5.10 3.96 -12.38
C GLY A 31 4.88 3.96 -10.88
N VAL A 32 3.86 3.23 -10.40
CA VAL A 32 3.54 3.09 -8.97
C VAL A 32 4.28 1.88 -8.37
N THR A 33 4.85 2.04 -7.19
CA THR A 33 5.48 0.95 -6.43
C THR A 33 4.71 0.70 -5.14
N ALA A 34 4.28 -0.55 -4.93
CA ALA A 34 3.61 -0.97 -3.71
C ALA A 34 4.61 -1.46 -2.65
N ARG A 35 4.49 -0.98 -1.40
CA ARG A 35 5.31 -1.44 -0.26
C ARG A 35 4.42 -1.88 0.88
N GLU A 36 4.58 -3.10 1.39
CA GLU A 36 3.92 -3.52 2.62
C GLU A 36 4.57 -2.87 3.84
N VAL A 37 3.75 -2.25 4.69
CA VAL A 37 4.20 -1.57 5.91
C VAL A 37 3.74 -2.37 7.13
N ARG A 38 4.69 -2.87 7.91
CA ARG A 38 4.45 -3.59 9.18
C ARG A 38 5.16 -2.95 10.37
N LYS A 39 6.09 -2.04 10.10
CA LYS A 39 6.91 -1.35 11.10
C LYS A 39 7.00 0.13 10.73
N PRO A 40 7.14 1.04 11.71
CA PRO A 40 7.28 2.48 11.46
C PRO A 40 8.45 2.83 10.52
N ALA A 41 9.56 2.10 10.59
CA ALA A 41 10.72 2.31 9.72
C ALA A 41 10.41 2.11 8.21
N GLN A 42 9.35 1.39 7.87
CA GLN A 42 8.94 1.16 6.48
C GLN A 42 8.07 2.30 5.93
N LEU A 43 7.73 3.30 6.76
CA LEU A 43 7.07 4.53 6.32
C LEU A 43 8.03 5.52 5.67
N ALA A 44 9.34 5.30 5.82
CA ALA A 44 10.35 6.12 5.18
C ALA A 44 10.25 6.02 3.65
N ASP A 45 10.40 7.17 2.98
CA ASP A 45 10.42 7.29 1.52
C ASP A 45 9.14 6.78 0.83
N LEU A 46 7.98 6.98 1.48
CA LEU A 46 6.66 6.79 0.90
C LEU A 46 6.04 8.14 0.54
N ASP A 47 5.39 8.19 -0.62
CA ASP A 47 4.57 9.33 -1.05
C ASP A 47 3.15 9.27 -0.47
N GLY A 48 2.72 8.08 -0.05
CA GLY A 48 1.40 7.87 0.54
C GLY A 48 1.28 6.53 1.28
N LEU A 49 0.27 6.44 2.14
CA LEU A 49 -0.04 5.25 2.92
C LEU A 49 -1.52 4.90 2.79
N ILE A 50 -1.81 3.65 2.40
CA ILE A 50 -3.13 3.04 2.42
C ILE A 50 -3.31 2.35 3.77
N LEU A 51 -4.42 2.68 4.42
CA LEU A 51 -4.93 1.99 5.60
C LEU A 51 -6.06 1.07 5.13
N PRO A 52 -5.80 -0.22 4.84
CA PRO A 52 -6.85 -1.14 4.45
C PRO A 52 -7.84 -1.30 5.60
N GLY A 53 -9.13 -1.39 5.27
CA GLY A 53 -10.14 -1.71 6.26
C GLY A 53 -10.02 -3.17 6.71
N GLY A 54 -10.22 -3.44 8.01
CA GLY A 54 -10.67 -4.76 8.48
C GLY A 54 -12.20 -4.78 8.57
N GLU A 55 -12.81 -5.96 8.74
CA GLU A 55 -14.22 -6.05 9.18
C GLU A 55 -14.39 -5.15 10.39
N SER A 56 -14.94 -3.97 10.15
CA SER A 56 -14.99 -2.90 11.12
C SER A 56 -16.19 -3.20 12.00
N THR A 57 -16.07 -4.22 12.86
CA THR A 57 -17.12 -4.64 13.80
C THR A 57 -18.48 -4.79 13.11
N THR A 58 -18.76 -5.98 12.57
CA THR A 58 -20.17 -6.39 12.52
C THR A 58 -20.54 -6.80 13.95
N MET A 59 -21.37 -5.99 14.61
CA MET A 59 -22.11 -6.42 15.82
C MET A 59 -23.24 -7.35 15.44
#